data_AF-A0A1D2AFV3-F1
#
_entry.id   AF-A0A1D2AFV3-F1
#
_cell.length_a   1.000
_cell.length_b   1.000
_cell.length_c   1.000
_cell.angle_alpha   90.00
_cell.angle_beta   90.00
_cell.angle_gamma   90.00
#
_symmetry.space_group_name_H-M   'P 1'
#
loop_
_entity.id
_entity.type
_entity.pdbx_description
1 polymer ?
#
loop_
_entity_poly.entity_id
_entity_poly.type
_entity_poly.pdbx_seq_one_letter_code
_entity_poly.pdbx_strand_id
1 'polypeptide(L)'
;RAPEVILGLPYDQKIDLWSLGCILAELSSGKVLLQNESLVTLLARLESILGAVPRHMLRRGRFSHKYYTRDGRLFERNRHTHRLEYLKPKRTCLARRLPDADAGMVSFLQLLLQVDPAKRPTAEEALAHPWLTSFEDGGL
;
A
#
# COMPACT_ATOMS: atom_id res chain seq x y z
N ARG A 1 -1.82 -1.77 7.63
CA ARG A 1 -1.47 -0.44 8.20
C ARG A 1 -1.02 0.47 7.07
N ALA A 2 -1.54 1.70 7.01
CA ALA A 2 -1.21 2.64 5.95
C ALA A 2 0.25 3.16 6.04
N PRO A 3 0.87 3.53 4.92
CA PRO A 3 2.28 3.93 4.87
C PRO A 3 2.58 5.15 5.75
N GLU A 4 1.71 6.16 5.72
CA GLU A 4 1.82 7.38 6.52
C GLU A 4 1.86 7.10 8.03
N VAL A 5 1.11 6.10 8.49
CA VAL A 5 1.11 5.68 9.90
C VAL A 5 2.44 5.02 10.26
N ILE A 6 2.98 4.16 9.38
CA ILE A 6 4.26 3.48 9.59
C ILE A 6 5.40 4.51 9.65
N LEU A 7 5.40 5.48 8.75
CA LEU A 7 6.42 6.52 8.66
C LEU A 7 6.25 7.62 9.73
N GLY A 8 5.14 7.63 10.47
CA GLY A 8 4.87 8.63 11.51
C GLY A 8 4.52 10.00 10.95
N LEU A 9 3.88 10.07 9.78
CA LEU A 9 3.33 11.30 9.20
C LEU A 9 1.97 11.64 9.84
N PRO A 10 1.49 12.90 9.71
CA PRO A 10 0.08 13.21 9.97
C PRO A 10 -0.82 12.34 9.08
N TYR A 11 -1.94 11.89 9.62
CA TYR A 11 -2.91 11.06 8.93
C TYR A 11 -4.33 11.52 9.28
N ASP A 12 -5.26 11.20 8.41
CA ASP A 12 -6.69 11.48 8.53
C ASP A 12 -7.50 10.20 8.27
N GLN A 13 -8.80 10.33 8.01
CA GLN A 13 -9.69 9.22 7.65
C GLN A 13 -9.24 8.42 6.41
N LYS A 14 -8.30 8.91 5.58
CA LYS A 14 -7.87 8.19 4.38
C LYS A 14 -7.15 6.90 4.71
N ILE A 15 -6.68 6.70 5.95
CA ILE A 15 -6.13 5.42 6.40
C ILE A 15 -7.17 4.29 6.34
N ASP A 16 -8.46 4.62 6.43
CA ASP A 16 -9.55 3.66 6.35
C ASP A 16 -9.75 3.22 4.90
N LEU A 17 -9.59 4.13 3.93
CA LEU A 17 -9.61 3.80 2.49
C LEU A 17 -8.46 2.87 2.11
N TRP A 18 -7.27 3.05 2.70
CA TRP A 18 -6.17 2.09 2.54
C TRP A 18 -6.54 0.71 3.11
N SER A 19 -7.15 0.69 4.28
CA SER A 19 -7.54 -0.53 4.97
C SER A 19 -8.62 -1.29 4.18
N LEU A 20 -9.60 -0.56 3.64
CA LEU A 20 -10.60 -1.08 2.71
C LEU A 20 -9.95 -1.71 1.48
N GLY A 21 -8.99 -1.04 0.84
CA GLY A 21 -8.28 -1.60 -0.31
C GLY A 21 -7.54 -2.91 0.03
N CYS A 22 -6.95 -3.01 1.21
CA CYS A 22 -6.31 -4.25 1.66
C CYS A 22 -7.33 -5.38 1.88
N ILE A 23 -8.46 -5.07 2.53
CA ILE A 23 -9.54 -6.03 2.80
C ILE A 23 -10.16 -6.54 1.50
N LEU A 24 -10.48 -5.64 0.55
CA LEU A 24 -11.05 -6.02 -0.74
C LEU A 24 -10.12 -6.93 -1.56
N ALA A 25 -8.82 -6.62 -1.58
CA ALA A 25 -7.83 -7.47 -2.23
C ALA A 25 -7.73 -8.86 -1.58
N GLU A 26 -7.84 -8.94 -0.25
CA GLU A 26 -7.83 -10.20 0.49
C GLU A 26 -9.11 -11.01 0.26
N LEU A 27 -10.29 -10.37 0.27
CA LEU A 27 -11.57 -11.01 -0.03
C LEU A 27 -11.60 -11.59 -1.44
N SER A 28 -11.06 -10.88 -2.44
CA SER A 28 -11.03 -11.35 -3.82
C SER A 28 -10.04 -12.51 -4.04
N SER A 29 -8.89 -12.52 -3.35
CA SER A 29 -7.84 -13.51 -3.62
C SER A 29 -7.76 -14.64 -2.58
N GLY A 30 -8.47 -14.52 -1.46
CA GLY A 30 -8.32 -15.38 -0.28
C GLY A 30 -6.94 -15.29 0.38
N LYS A 31 -6.12 -14.29 0.02
CA LYS A 31 -4.73 -14.14 0.47
C LYS A 31 -4.47 -12.73 0.98
N VAL A 32 -3.80 -12.63 2.12
CA VAL A 32 -3.38 -11.34 2.69
C VAL A 32 -2.43 -10.64 1.71
N LEU A 33 -2.87 -9.50 1.13
CA LEU A 33 -2.13 -8.76 0.11
C LEU A 33 -0.74 -8.33 0.62
N LEU A 34 -0.70 -7.78 1.83
CA LEU A 34 0.47 -7.26 2.52
C LEU A 34 0.83 -8.13 3.73
N GLN A 35 0.95 -9.45 3.53
CA GLN A 35 1.42 -10.38 4.56
C GLN A 35 2.91 -10.18 4.87
N ASN A 36 3.25 -9.93 6.13
CA ASN A 36 4.61 -9.60 6.56
C ASN A 36 4.84 -9.92 8.05
N GLU A 37 6.11 -10.14 8.42
CA GLU A 37 6.54 -10.43 9.81
C GLU A 37 7.08 -9.19 10.53
N SER A 38 7.46 -8.15 9.77
CA SER A 38 7.99 -6.89 10.30
C SER A 38 7.47 -5.70 9.49
N LEU A 39 7.59 -4.49 10.05
CA LEU A 39 7.23 -3.27 9.32
C LEU A 39 8.16 -3.02 8.12
N VAL A 40 9.42 -3.46 8.19
CA VAL A 40 10.38 -3.34 7.08
C VAL A 40 9.98 -4.26 5.93
N THR A 41 9.65 -5.53 6.22
CA THR A 41 9.16 -6.46 5.20
C THR A 41 7.84 -5.98 4.61
N LEU A 42 6.97 -5.35 5.42
CA LEU A 42 5.74 -4.73 4.95
C LEU A 42 5.95 -3.57 3.98
N LEU A 43 6.89 -2.67 4.28
CA LEU A 43 7.29 -1.62 3.35
C LEU A 43 7.91 -2.21 2.07
N ALA A 44 8.73 -3.27 2.18
CA ALA A 44 9.30 -3.93 1.01
C ALA A 44 8.21 -4.57 0.12
N ARG A 45 7.19 -5.21 0.72
CA ARG A 45 6.08 -5.79 -0.03
C ARG A 45 5.17 -4.73 -0.65
N LEU A 46 4.95 -3.62 0.04
CA LEU A 46 4.31 -2.44 -0.51
C LEU A 46 5.07 -1.95 -1.74
N GLU A 47 6.38 -1.72 -1.64
CA GLU A 47 7.18 -1.19 -2.76
C GLU A 47 7.27 -2.16 -3.95
N SER A 48 7.21 -3.46 -3.66
CA SER A 48 7.11 -4.52 -4.65
C SER A 48 5.86 -4.41 -5.52
N ILE A 49 4.70 -4.09 -4.92
CA ILE A 49 3.37 -4.14 -5.56
C ILE A 49 2.92 -2.76 -6.07
N LEU A 50 3.13 -1.71 -5.27
CA LEU A 50 2.54 -0.38 -5.45
C LEU A 50 3.59 0.67 -5.87
N GLY A 51 4.87 0.30 -5.90
CA GLY A 51 5.97 1.19 -6.21
C GLY A 51 6.57 1.87 -4.99
N ALA A 52 7.69 2.56 -5.21
CA ALA A 52 8.51 3.14 -4.14
C ALA A 52 7.74 4.18 -3.32
N VAL A 53 8.03 4.24 -2.01
CA VAL A 53 7.49 5.31 -1.17
C VAL A 53 8.00 6.67 -1.67
N PRO A 54 7.13 7.66 -1.90
CA PRO A 54 7.53 8.98 -2.36
C PRO A 54 8.59 9.63 -1.46
N ARG A 55 9.64 10.20 -2.07
CA ARG A 55 10.75 10.83 -1.32
C ARG A 55 10.30 11.90 -0.33
N HIS A 56 9.23 12.63 -0.63
CA HIS A 56 8.71 13.65 0.27
C HIS A 56 8.13 13.06 1.56
N MET A 57 7.52 11.87 1.50
CA MET A 57 7.04 11.14 2.67
C MET A 57 8.21 10.68 3.53
N LEU A 58 9.27 10.15 2.90
CA LEU A 58 10.48 9.72 3.59
C LEU A 58 11.20 10.88 4.32
N ARG A 59 11.22 12.07 3.71
CA ARG A 59 11.84 13.26 4.34
C ARG A 59 11.05 13.79 5.53
N ARG A 60 9.71 13.71 5.48
CA ARG A 60 8.81 14.27 6.51
C ARG A 60 8.47 13.26 7.62
N GLY A 61 8.64 11.98 7.37
CA GLY A 61 8.25 10.92 8.30
C GLY A 61 9.17 10.86 9.52
N ARG A 62 8.58 11.02 10.71
CA ARG A 62 9.29 10.96 11.99
C ARG A 62 10.02 9.63 12.21
N PHE A 63 9.50 8.55 11.61
CA PHE A 63 10.04 7.20 11.78
C PHE A 63 10.74 6.66 10.52
N SER A 64 10.85 7.45 9.45
CA SER A 64 11.46 7.00 8.20
C SER A 64 12.89 6.48 8.38
N HIS A 65 13.68 7.09 9.27
CA HIS A 65 15.05 6.68 9.59
C HIS A 65 15.17 5.27 10.19
N LYS A 66 14.06 4.67 10.66
CA LYS A 66 14.03 3.29 11.18
C LYS A 66 13.99 2.24 10.07
N TYR A 67 13.59 2.63 8.87
CA TYR A 67 13.31 1.72 7.76
C TYR A 67 14.12 2.07 6.49
N TYR A 68 14.46 3.35 6.32
CA TYR A 68 15.09 3.88 5.11
C TYR A 68 16.40 4.59 5.43
N THR A 69 17.40 4.35 4.60
CA THR A 69 18.62 5.16 4.57
C THR A 69 18.33 6.56 4.00
N ARG A 70 19.29 7.48 4.13
CA ARG A 70 19.16 8.85 3.59
C ARG A 70 18.97 8.88 2.06
N ASP A 71 19.52 7.92 1.34
CA ASP A 71 19.34 7.75 -0.10
C ASP A 71 18.04 7.00 -0.48
N GLY A 72 17.21 6.64 0.50
CA GLY A 72 15.89 6.06 0.30
C GLY A 72 15.88 4.54 0.08
N ARG A 73 16.90 3.82 0.55
CA ARG A 73 16.95 2.35 0.47
C ARG A 73 16.38 1.73 1.74
N LEU A 74 15.52 0.73 1.56
CA LEU A 74 15.01 -0.08 2.66
C LEU A 74 16.13 -0.88 3.31
N PHE A 75 16.16 -0.88 4.63
CA PHE A 75 17.07 -1.72 5.40
C PHE A 75 16.40 -2.28 6.66
N GLU A 76 16.92 -3.40 7.13
CA GLU A 76 16.64 -3.94 8.45
C GLU A 76 17.96 -4.10 9.21
N ARG A 77 17.94 -3.86 10.52
CA ARG A 77 19.12 -4.09 11.36
C ARG A 77 19.04 -5.50 11.93
N ASN A 78 20.00 -6.34 11.56
CA ASN A 78 20.10 -7.69 12.11
C ASN A 78 20.30 -7.61 13.63
N ARG A 79 19.47 -8.31 14.39
CA ARG A 79 19.49 -8.24 15.87
C ARG A 79 20.75 -8.86 16.48
N HIS A 80 21.35 -9.85 15.81
CA HIS A 80 22.51 -10.58 16.30
C HIS A 80 23.82 -9.92 15.86
N THR A 81 23.94 -9.57 14.58
CA THR A 81 25.18 -9.04 14.01
C THR A 81 25.26 -7.52 14.03
N HIS A 82 24.15 -6.84 14.32
CA HIS A 82 24.00 -5.39 14.27
C HIS A 82 24.27 -4.73 12.91
N ARG A 83 24.49 -5.53 11.86
CA ARG A 83 24.70 -5.07 10.48
C ARG A 83 23.39 -4.62 9.86
N LEU A 84 23.49 -3.67 8.94
CA LEU A 84 22.38 -3.25 8.10
C LEU A 84 22.28 -4.20 6.91
N GLU A 85 21.11 -4.79 6.73
CA GLU A 85 20.77 -5.64 5.60
C GLU A 85 19.80 -4.88 4.69
N TYR A 86 20.16 -4.70 3.42
CA TYR A 86 19.35 -3.94 2.47
C TYR A 86 18.32 -4.84 1.80
N LEU A 87 17.05 -4.42 1.85
CA LEU A 87 15.99 -5.12 1.15
C LEU A 87 15.86 -4.54 -0.27
N LYS A 88 15.79 -5.44 -1.26
CA LYS A 88 15.51 -5.10 -2.66
C LYS A 88 14.16 -5.71 -3.05
N PRO A 89 13.06 -4.93 -2.95
CA PRO A 89 11.74 -5.39 -3.37
C PRO A 89 11.74 -5.91 -4.81
N LYS A 90 11.28 -7.15 -5.03
CA LYS A 90 11.07 -7.69 -6.37
C LYS A 90 9.87 -6.99 -7.01
N ARG A 91 9.96 -6.53 -8.26
CA ARG A 91 8.82 -5.85 -8.90
C ARG A 91 7.68 -6.82 -9.23
N THR A 92 6.46 -6.43 -8.87
CA THR A 92 5.19 -7.06 -9.27
C THR A 92 4.14 -5.95 -9.40
N CYS A 93 2.87 -6.30 -9.53
CA CYS A 93 1.74 -5.35 -9.52
C CYS A 93 0.49 -6.00 -8.91
N LEU A 94 -0.54 -5.20 -8.67
CA LEU A 94 -1.84 -5.66 -8.17
C LEU A 94 -2.47 -6.72 -9.07
N ALA A 95 -2.54 -6.49 -10.39
CA ALA A 95 -3.11 -7.45 -11.35
C ALA A 95 -2.45 -8.83 -11.26
N ARG A 96 -1.12 -8.91 -11.08
CA ARG A 96 -0.42 -10.19 -10.91
C ARG A 96 -0.70 -10.86 -9.56
N ARG A 97 -1.02 -10.07 -8.53
CA ARG A 97 -1.37 -10.59 -7.20
C ARG A 97 -2.84 -11.00 -7.09
N LEU A 98 -3.67 -10.53 -8.00
CA LEU A 98 -5.11 -10.73 -8.05
C LEU A 98 -5.51 -11.25 -9.44
N PRO A 99 -5.08 -12.48 -9.82
CA PRO A 99 -5.28 -12.99 -11.18
C PRO A 99 -6.76 -13.20 -11.53
N ASP A 100 -7.61 -13.41 -10.51
CA ASP A 100 -9.04 -13.65 -10.67
C ASP A 100 -9.89 -12.37 -10.57
N ALA A 101 -9.26 -11.22 -10.25
CA ALA A 101 -9.94 -9.94 -10.19
C ALA A 101 -10.09 -9.33 -11.60
N ASP A 102 -11.28 -8.82 -11.90
CA ASP A 102 -11.51 -8.10 -13.14
C ASP A 102 -10.73 -6.76 -13.18
N ALA A 103 -10.61 -6.19 -14.39
CA ALA A 103 -9.86 -4.95 -14.60
C ALA A 103 -10.44 -3.76 -13.83
N GLY A 104 -11.76 -3.71 -13.63
CA GLY A 104 -12.43 -2.68 -12.86
C GLY A 104 -12.06 -2.76 -11.37
N MET A 105 -12.05 -3.96 -10.80
CA MET A 105 -11.63 -4.16 -9.40
C MET A 105 -10.16 -3.78 -9.21
N VAL A 106 -9.28 -4.19 -10.13
CA VAL A 106 -7.87 -3.81 -10.08
C VAL A 106 -7.72 -2.29 -10.16
N SER A 107 -8.47 -1.61 -11.03
CA SER A 107 -8.50 -0.14 -11.12
C SER A 107 -8.94 0.50 -9.82
N PHE A 108 -10.01 -0.02 -9.20
CA PHE A 108 -10.50 0.50 -7.93
C PHE A 108 -9.49 0.33 -6.79
N LEU A 109 -8.83 -0.82 -6.72
CA LEU A 109 -7.78 -1.07 -5.74
C LEU A 109 -6.56 -0.17 -5.96
N GLN A 110 -6.21 0.16 -7.21
CA GLN A 110 -5.16 1.14 -7.52
C GLN A 110 -5.52 2.55 -7.03
N LEU A 111 -6.79 2.93 -7.06
CA LEU A 111 -7.28 4.19 -6.51
C LEU A 111 -7.17 4.20 -4.98
N LEU A 112 -7.61 3.14 -4.30
CA LEU A 112 -7.59 3.05 -2.83
C LEU A 112 -6.18 2.91 -2.24
N LEU A 113 -5.31 2.15 -2.91
CA LEU A 113 -3.97 1.80 -2.43
C LEU A 113 -2.89 2.80 -2.90
N GLN A 114 -3.26 4.07 -3.06
CA GLN A 114 -2.30 5.14 -3.27
C GLN A 114 -1.39 5.28 -2.04
N VAL A 115 -0.08 5.14 -2.27
CA VAL A 115 0.94 5.22 -1.20
C VAL A 115 0.97 6.62 -0.58
N ASP A 116 0.81 7.64 -1.42
CA ASP A 116 0.66 9.02 -0.98
C ASP A 116 -0.80 9.27 -0.58
N PRO A 117 -1.11 9.55 0.70
CA PRO A 117 -2.48 9.82 1.12
C PRO A 117 -3.08 11.06 0.44
N ALA A 118 -2.27 12.01 -0.03
CA ALA A 118 -2.78 13.17 -0.77
C ALA A 118 -3.35 12.81 -2.15
N LYS A 119 -3.02 11.62 -2.66
CA LYS A 119 -3.55 11.08 -3.93
C LYS A 119 -4.67 10.07 -3.73
N ARG A 120 -4.93 9.68 -2.48
CA ARG A 120 -5.99 8.73 -2.14
C ARG A 120 -7.32 9.48 -2.12
N PRO A 121 -8.41 8.92 -2.66
CA PRO A 121 -9.71 9.58 -2.63
C PRO A 121 -10.25 9.67 -1.20
N THR A 122 -11.24 10.53 -1.03
CA THR A 122 -12.22 10.44 0.06
C THR A 122 -13.17 9.25 -0.17
N ALA A 123 -13.96 8.90 0.85
CA ALA A 123 -14.97 7.84 0.70
C ALA A 123 -16.02 8.19 -0.36
N GLU A 124 -16.47 9.44 -0.41
CA GLU A 124 -17.44 9.93 -1.39
C GLU A 124 -16.90 9.82 -2.83
N GLU A 125 -15.66 10.26 -3.07
CA GLU A 125 -15.01 10.13 -4.38
C GLU A 125 -14.79 8.67 -4.78
N ALA A 126 -14.50 7.78 -3.81
CA ALA A 126 -14.32 6.36 -4.08
C ALA A 126 -15.63 5.67 -4.50
N LEU A 127 -16.77 6.07 -3.93
CA LEU A 127 -18.10 5.53 -4.30
C LEU A 127 -18.46 5.82 -5.76
N ALA A 128 -17.98 6.92 -6.32
CA ALA A 128 -18.21 7.29 -7.71
C ALA A 128 -17.34 6.51 -8.73
N HIS A 129 -16.53 5.55 -8.28
CA HIS A 129 -15.66 4.80 -9.18
C HIS A 129 -16.48 3.85 -10.08
N PRO A 130 -16.18 3.76 -11.40
CA PRO A 130 -16.97 2.96 -12.36
C PRO A 130 -17.20 1.51 -11.94
N TRP A 131 -16.21 0.87 -11.30
CA TRP A 131 -16.35 -0.50 -10.82
C TRP A 131 -17.50 -0.68 -9.83
N LEU A 132 -17.83 0.33 -9.02
CA LEU A 132 -18.98 0.27 -8.10
C LEU A 132 -20.28 0.66 -8.80
N THR A 133 -20.26 1.69 -9.65
CA THR A 133 -21.48 2.20 -10.31
C THR A 133 -21.95 1.29 -11.44
N SER A 134 -21.07 0.51 -12.08
CA SER A 134 -21.44 -0.45 -13.12
C SER A 134 -22.32 -1.61 -12.61
N PHE A 135 -22.45 -1.78 -11.28
CA PHE A 135 -23.41 -2.72 -10.70
C PHE A 135 -24.84 -2.17 -10.64
N GLU A 136 -25.01 -0.84 -10.69
CA GLU A 136 -26.32 -0.19 -10.59
C GLU A 136 -27.09 -0.23 -11.93
N ASP A 137 -26.39 -0.31 -13.07
CA ASP A 137 -27.01 -0.37 -14.40
C ASP A 137 -27.51 -1.78 -14.79
N GLY A 138 -27.23 -2.80 -13.98
CA GLY A 138 -27.64 -4.20 -14.21
C GLY A 138 -28.91 -4.63 -13.47
N GLY A 139 -29.57 -3.71 -12.75
CA GLY A 139 -30.65 -4.04 -11.82
C GLY A 139 -31.76 -2.99 -11.77
N LEU A 140 -32.56 -2.92 -12.84
CA LEU A 140 -34.03 -2.86 -12.83
C LEU A 140 -34.57 -3.03 -14.26
#